data_AF-K8P1D9-F1
#
_entry.id   AF-K8P1D9-F1
#
_cell.length_a   1.000
_cell.length_b   1.000
_cell.length_c   1.000
_cell.angle_alpha   90.00
_cell.angle_beta   90.00
_cell.angle_gamma   90.00
#
_symmetry.space_group_name_H-M   'P 1'
#
loop_
_entity.id
_entity.type
_entity.pdbx_description
1 polymer ?
#
loop_
_entity_poly.entity_id
_entity_poly.type
_entity_poly.pdbx_seq_one_letter_code
_entity_poly.pdbx_strand_id
1 'polypeptide(L)'
;MTNPSTSDNVFNKSSRTIPFPDLARVGEMNGTMLSETAKFNAQIGTAMQNIGREWSEFIGMRLREDVQLFRTIHDCRSLQDLQQVYMQFWQTAFTQYGEEAQRLMRMTQGTVEDAARTAQATSDVLVHPHTDKAA
;
A
#
# COMPACT_ATOMS: atom_id res chain seq x y z
N MET A 1 55.94 57.35 7.30
CA MET A 1 54.97 56.36 6.78
C MET A 1 55.73 55.08 6.52
N THR A 2 55.58 54.08 7.38
CA THR A 2 56.32 52.80 7.33
C THR A 2 55.32 51.66 7.11
N ASN A 3 55.38 51.01 5.96
CA ASN A 3 54.80 49.68 5.76
C ASN A 3 55.72 48.63 6.39
N PRO A 4 55.16 47.52 6.89
CA PRO A 4 55.85 46.24 6.91
C PRO A 4 55.11 45.17 6.10
N SER A 5 55.90 44.43 5.33
CA SER A 5 55.57 43.24 4.55
C SER A 5 55.09 42.05 5.40
N THR A 6 54.13 41.33 4.81
CA THR A 6 54.04 39.87 4.62
C THR A 6 54.50 38.92 5.73
N SER A 7 53.56 38.15 6.27
CA SER A 7 53.75 36.69 6.36
C SER A 7 52.41 35.98 6.19
N ASP A 8 52.31 35.26 5.08
CA ASP A 8 51.21 34.42 4.67
C ASP A 8 51.10 33.18 5.58
N ASN A 9 50.00 33.07 6.32
CA ASN A 9 49.56 31.79 6.88
C ASN A 9 48.43 31.21 6.01
N VAL A 10 48.79 30.85 4.79
CA VAL A 10 47.91 30.13 3.83
C VAL A 10 47.46 28.77 4.38
N PHE A 11 48.17 28.22 5.37
CA PHE A 11 47.84 26.93 6.00
C PHE A 11 46.71 26.98 7.04
N ASN A 12 46.26 28.17 7.49
CA ASN A 12 45.20 28.26 8.52
C ASN A 12 43.79 28.44 7.92
N LYS A 13 43.69 28.79 6.64
CA LYS A 13 42.39 29.04 5.98
C LYS A 13 41.73 27.77 5.42
N SER A 14 42.44 26.65 5.44
CA SER A 14 41.95 25.34 4.99
C SER A 14 41.44 24.44 6.11
N SER A 15 41.32 24.94 7.34
CA SER A 15 40.50 24.33 8.40
C SER A 15 39.01 24.50 8.08
N ARG A 16 38.58 24.11 6.87
CA ARG A 16 37.22 23.67 6.66
C ARG A 16 37.07 22.48 7.59
N THR A 17 36.37 22.68 8.69
CA THR A 17 35.74 21.60 9.45
C THR A 17 35.09 20.69 8.42
N ILE A 18 35.69 19.53 8.17
CA ILE A 18 35.02 18.49 7.41
C ILE A 18 33.75 18.23 8.22
N PRO A 19 32.55 18.44 7.67
CA PRO A 19 31.34 18.18 8.41
C PRO A 19 31.29 16.66 8.57
N PHE A 20 31.81 16.16 9.69
CA PHE A 20 31.62 14.78 10.05
C PHE A 20 30.11 14.58 10.17
N PRO A 21 29.53 13.61 9.43
CA PRO A 21 28.11 13.35 9.53
C PRO A 21 27.79 12.99 10.98
N ASP A 22 26.80 13.67 11.55
CA ASP A 22 26.28 13.39 12.89
C ASP A 22 25.75 11.95 12.92
N LEU A 23 26.52 11.04 13.53
CA LEU A 23 26.23 9.62 13.55
C LEU A 23 24.95 9.30 14.34
N ALA A 24 24.57 10.12 15.32
CA ALA A 24 23.32 9.96 16.05
C ALA A 24 22.14 10.26 15.12
N ARG A 25 22.23 11.36 14.37
CA ARG A 25 21.24 11.73 13.35
C ARG A 25 21.13 10.66 12.25
N VAL A 26 22.26 10.11 11.80
CA VAL A 26 22.25 9.01 10.81
C VAL A 26 21.59 7.76 11.39
N GLY A 27 21.86 7.43 12.66
CA GLY A 27 21.22 6.30 13.35
C GLY A 27 19.70 6.46 13.50
N GLU A 28 19.23 7.65 13.88
CA GLU A 28 17.80 7.97 14.01
C GLU A 28 17.07 7.95 12.66
N MET A 29 17.70 8.48 11.60
CA MET A 29 17.18 8.40 10.23
C MET A 29 17.04 6.94 9.79
N ASN A 30 18.04 6.10 10.08
CA ASN A 30 18.02 4.70 9.70
C ASN A 30 16.94 3.92 10.48
N GLY A 31 16.79 4.19 11.78
CA GLY A 31 15.74 3.58 12.62
C GLY A 31 14.33 3.96 12.17
N THR A 32 14.11 5.24 11.88
CA THR A 32 12.84 5.75 11.34
C THR A 32 12.50 5.12 10.00
N MET A 33 13.47 5.11 9.07
CA MET A 33 13.29 4.50 7.74
C MET A 33 12.92 3.02 7.82
N LEU A 34 13.58 2.26 8.69
CA LEU A 34 13.29 0.83 8.89
C LEU A 34 11.89 0.62 9.48
N SER A 35 11.50 1.42 10.47
CA SER A 35 10.16 1.39 11.07
C SER A 35 9.07 1.66 10.03
N GLU A 36 9.20 2.72 9.24
CA GLU A 36 8.21 3.07 8.22
C GLU A 36 8.12 2.02 7.10
N THR A 37 9.25 1.46 6.68
CA THR A 37 9.28 0.34 5.73
C THR A 37 8.55 -0.89 6.28
N ALA A 38 8.75 -1.20 7.57
CA ALA A 38 8.05 -2.31 8.21
C ALA A 38 6.53 -2.08 8.28
N LYS A 39 6.08 -0.85 8.60
CA LYS A 39 4.65 -0.48 8.59
C LYS A 39 4.04 -0.62 7.20
N PHE A 40 4.71 -0.10 6.18
CA PHE A 40 4.28 -0.23 4.79
C PHE A 40 4.16 -1.70 4.36
N ASN A 41 5.16 -2.54 4.66
CA ASN A 41 5.12 -3.97 4.37
C ASN A 41 3.96 -4.67 5.10
N ALA A 42 3.71 -4.34 6.36
CA ALA A 42 2.60 -4.89 7.12
C ALA A 42 1.24 -4.48 6.53
N GLN A 43 1.09 -3.23 6.10
CA GLN A 43 -0.12 -2.73 5.46
C GLN A 43 -0.41 -3.44 4.13
N ILE A 44 0.58 -3.53 3.24
CA ILE A 44 0.43 -4.25 1.97
C ILE A 44 0.14 -5.74 2.22
N GLY A 45 0.84 -6.35 3.17
CA GLY A 45 0.60 -7.75 3.54
C GLY A 45 -0.85 -7.98 4.00
N THR A 46 -1.36 -7.10 4.86
CA THR A 46 -2.75 -7.16 5.35
C THR A 46 -3.76 -6.95 4.21
N ALA A 47 -3.51 -5.98 3.33
CA ALA A 47 -4.35 -5.73 2.17
C ALA A 47 -4.42 -6.95 1.23
N MET A 48 -3.28 -7.57 0.94
CA MET A 48 -3.22 -8.76 0.10
C MET A 48 -3.97 -9.94 0.72
N GLN A 49 -3.85 -10.13 2.04
CA GLN A 49 -4.62 -11.14 2.77
C GLN A 49 -6.12 -10.89 2.69
N ASN A 50 -6.55 -9.64 2.82
CA ASN A 50 -7.96 -9.27 2.72
C ASN A 50 -8.52 -9.51 1.31
N ILE A 51 -7.77 -9.12 0.27
CA ILE A 51 -8.13 -9.39 -1.13
C ILE A 51 -8.20 -10.90 -1.39
N GLY A 52 -7.22 -11.66 -0.90
CA GLY A 52 -7.19 -13.11 -1.05
C GLY A 52 -8.37 -13.81 -0.35
N ARG A 53 -8.79 -13.30 0.82
CA ARG A 53 -9.98 -13.78 1.52
C ARG A 53 -11.24 -13.51 0.70
N GLU A 54 -11.46 -12.27 0.26
CA GLU A 54 -12.63 -11.89 -0.55
C GLU A 54 -12.72 -12.75 -1.82
N TRP A 55 -11.61 -12.88 -2.54
CA TRP A 55 -11.53 -13.73 -3.73
C TRP A 55 -11.92 -15.19 -3.45
N SER A 56 -11.44 -15.75 -2.34
CA SER A 56 -11.74 -17.13 -1.96
C SER A 56 -13.21 -17.31 -1.59
N GLU A 57 -13.80 -16.33 -0.91
CA GLU A 57 -15.23 -16.31 -0.57
C GLU A 57 -16.09 -16.24 -1.83
N PHE A 58 -15.71 -15.39 -2.79
CA PHE A 58 -16.37 -15.27 -4.08
C PHE A 58 -16.33 -16.59 -4.88
N ILE A 59 -15.16 -17.20 -5.02
CA ILE A 59 -15.01 -18.52 -5.69
C ILE A 59 -15.87 -19.57 -5.00
N GLY A 60 -15.85 -19.62 -3.66
CA GLY A 60 -16.68 -20.53 -2.89
C GLY A 60 -18.17 -20.33 -3.13
N MET A 61 -18.63 -19.08 -3.26
CA MET A 61 -20.02 -18.76 -3.61
C MET A 61 -20.36 -19.21 -5.03
N ARG A 62 -19.52 -18.88 -6.03
CA ARG A 62 -19.74 -19.28 -7.43
C ARG A 62 -19.79 -20.79 -7.63
N LEU A 63 -18.94 -21.54 -6.95
CA LEU A 63 -18.98 -23.01 -6.99
C LEU A 63 -20.30 -23.57 -6.42
N ARG A 64 -20.86 -22.96 -5.37
CA ARG A 64 -22.16 -23.39 -4.83
C ARG A 64 -23.29 -23.14 -5.82
N GLU A 65 -23.27 -22.02 -6.53
CA GLU A 65 -24.22 -21.70 -7.59
C GLU A 65 -24.13 -22.70 -8.75
N ASP A 66 -22.92 -23.12 -9.14
CA ASP A 66 -22.73 -24.15 -10.18
C ASP A 66 -23.33 -25.50 -9.75
N VAL A 67 -23.11 -25.90 -8.49
CA VAL A 67 -23.71 -27.12 -7.94
C VAL A 67 -25.24 -27.00 -7.88
N GLN A 68 -25.78 -25.84 -7.51
CA GLN A 68 -27.22 -25.61 -7.52
C GLN A 68 -27.79 -25.70 -8.93
N LEU A 69 -27.13 -25.12 -9.93
CA LEU A 69 -27.54 -25.23 -11.33
C LEU A 69 -27.71 -26.69 -11.74
N PHE A 70 -26.72 -27.56 -11.49
CA PHE A 70 -26.83 -28.97 -11.86
C PHE A 70 -27.96 -29.70 -11.14
N ARG A 71 -28.20 -29.38 -9.87
CA ARG A 71 -29.34 -29.94 -9.12
C ARG A 71 -30.67 -29.52 -9.73
N THR A 72 -30.81 -28.23 -10.06
CA THR A 72 -32.05 -27.71 -10.65
C THR A 72 -32.29 -28.27 -12.05
N ILE A 73 -31.24 -28.39 -12.88
CA ILE A 73 -31.32 -28.97 -14.22
C ILE A 73 -31.80 -30.42 -14.17
N HIS A 74 -31.35 -31.20 -13.19
CA HIS A 74 -31.78 -32.59 -13.02
C HIS A 74 -33.30 -32.72 -12.84
N ASP A 75 -33.94 -31.71 -12.26
CA ASP A 75 -35.38 -31.72 -11.97
C ASP A 75 -36.22 -31.15 -13.13
N CYS A 76 -35.61 -30.52 -14.14
CA CYS A 76 -36.30 -30.00 -15.31
C CYS A 76 -37.02 -31.10 -16.10
N ARG A 77 -38.26 -30.83 -16.52
CA ARG A 77 -39.09 -31.78 -17.29
C ARG A 77 -39.31 -31.34 -18.74
N SER A 78 -38.90 -30.13 -19.08
CA SER A 78 -39.01 -29.57 -20.41
C SER A 78 -37.80 -28.72 -20.80
N LEU A 79 -37.67 -28.45 -22.10
CA LEU A 79 -36.66 -27.51 -22.60
C LEU A 79 -36.92 -26.08 -22.11
N GLN A 80 -38.19 -25.71 -21.91
CA GLN A 80 -38.58 -24.41 -21.39
C GLN A 80 -38.10 -24.23 -19.94
N ASP A 81 -38.24 -25.25 -19.08
CA ASP A 81 -37.72 -25.22 -17.71
C ASP A 81 -36.20 -25.01 -17.73
N LEU A 82 -35.50 -25.77 -18.58
CA LEU A 82 -34.05 -25.68 -18.73
C LEU A 82 -33.61 -24.28 -19.17
N GLN A 83 -34.29 -23.69 -20.17
CA GLN A 83 -34.01 -22.34 -20.64
C GLN A 83 -34.19 -21.30 -19.53
N GLN A 84 -35.27 -21.41 -18.75
CA GLN A 84 -35.54 -20.51 -17.64
C GLN A 84 -34.46 -20.58 -16.56
N VAL A 85 -34.05 -21.79 -16.19
CA VAL A 85 -32.97 -22.03 -15.21
C VAL A 85 -31.65 -21.43 -15.69
N TYR A 86 -31.28 -21.61 -16.96
CA TYR A 86 -30.07 -21.03 -17.52
C TYR A 86 -30.10 -19.50 -17.57
N MET A 87 -31.22 -18.89 -17.98
CA MET A 87 -31.36 -17.44 -17.99
C MET A 87 -31.16 -16.86 -16.59
N GLN A 88 -31.80 -17.48 -15.59
CA GLN A 88 -31.68 -17.05 -14.20
C GLN A 88 -30.25 -17.20 -13.69
N PHE A 89 -29.59 -18.33 -13.97
CA PHE A 89 -28.20 -18.57 -13.59
C PHE A 89 -27.26 -17.51 -14.17
N TRP A 90 -27.37 -17.22 -15.47
CA TRP A 90 -26.51 -16.22 -16.12
C TRP A 90 -26.78 -14.81 -15.62
N GLN A 91 -28.06 -14.44 -15.43
CA GLN A 91 -28.42 -13.16 -14.86
C GLN A 91 -27.81 -12.98 -13.46
N THR A 92 -27.92 -13.99 -12.61
CA THR A 92 -27.30 -14.01 -11.28
C THR A 92 -25.78 -13.90 -11.37
N ALA A 93 -25.15 -14.69 -12.25
CA ALA A 93 -23.70 -14.67 -12.44
C ALA A 93 -23.20 -13.27 -12.85
N PHE A 94 -23.84 -12.61 -13.83
CA PHE A 94 -23.44 -11.26 -14.25
C PHE A 94 -23.50 -10.25 -13.11
N THR A 95 -24.57 -10.28 -12.31
CA THR A 95 -24.69 -9.42 -11.13
C THR A 95 -23.58 -9.71 -10.13
N GLN A 96 -23.38 -10.98 -9.77
CA GLN A 96 -22.35 -11.41 -8.80
C GLN A 96 -20.94 -10.99 -9.24
N TYR A 97 -20.56 -11.24 -10.49
CA TYR A 97 -19.24 -10.83 -11.01
C TYR A 97 -19.08 -9.30 -11.04
N GLY A 98 -20.13 -8.56 -11.41
CA GLY A 98 -20.09 -7.10 -11.43
C GLY A 98 -19.91 -6.50 -10.03
N GLU A 99 -20.68 -6.98 -9.06
CA GLU A 99 -20.58 -6.57 -7.66
C GLU A 99 -19.21 -6.89 -7.06
N GLU A 100 -18.68 -8.08 -7.36
CA GLU A 100 -17.38 -8.51 -6.89
C GLU A 100 -16.24 -7.66 -7.48
N ALA A 101 -16.29 -7.40 -8.79
CA ALA A 101 -15.31 -6.53 -9.43
C ALA A 101 -15.29 -5.14 -8.78
N GLN A 102 -16.46 -4.56 -8.51
CA GLN A 102 -16.57 -3.27 -7.80
C GLN A 102 -16.03 -3.34 -6.37
N ARG A 103 -16.21 -4.47 -5.68
CA ARG A 103 -15.71 -4.66 -4.31
C ARG A 103 -14.19 -4.75 -4.30
N LEU A 104 -13.59 -5.57 -5.16
CA LEU A 104 -12.14 -5.70 -5.29
C LEU A 104 -11.47 -4.39 -5.72
N MET A 105 -12.11 -3.62 -6.62
CA MET A 105 -11.64 -2.28 -6.99
C MET A 105 -11.61 -1.34 -5.79
N ARG A 106 -12.67 -1.31 -4.97
CA ARG A 106 -12.72 -0.47 -3.75
C ARG A 106 -11.65 -0.88 -2.73
N MET A 107 -11.44 -2.18 -2.53
CA MET A 107 -10.39 -2.68 -1.63
C MET A 107 -8.99 -2.27 -2.11
N THR A 108 -8.75 -2.37 -3.42
CA THR A 108 -7.48 -1.98 -4.02
C THR A 108 -7.25 -0.47 -3.92
N GLN A 109 -8.27 0.35 -4.22
CA GLN A 109 -8.19 1.81 -4.07
C GLN A 109 -7.91 2.22 -2.63
N GLY A 110 -8.63 1.66 -1.66
CA GLY A 110 -8.37 1.92 -0.24
C GLY A 110 -6.94 1.56 0.18
N THR A 111 -6.42 0.44 -0.33
CA THR A 111 -5.01 0.03 -0.10
C THR A 111 -4.02 1.05 -0.66
N VAL A 112 -4.26 1.56 -1.87
CA VAL A 112 -3.40 2.57 -2.49
C VAL A 112 -3.44 3.89 -1.71
N GLU A 113 -4.63 4.32 -1.27
CA GLU A 113 -4.79 5.52 -0.46
C GLU A 113 -4.12 5.41 0.91
N ASP A 114 -4.20 4.25 1.56
CA ASP A 114 -3.49 3.95 2.82
C ASP A 114 -1.97 3.95 2.64
N ALA A 115 -1.49 3.35 1.55
CA ALA A 115 -0.08 3.35 1.19
C ALA A 115 0.44 4.78 0.92
N ALA A 116 -0.32 5.59 0.19
CA ALA A 116 0.03 6.99 -0.10
C ALA A 116 0.09 7.84 1.17
N ARG A 117 -0.86 7.67 2.11
CA ARG A 117 -0.85 8.34 3.41
C ARG A 117 0.37 7.97 4.25
N THR A 118 0.74 6.70 4.26
CA THR A 118 1.93 6.22 5.00
C THR A 118 3.23 6.78 4.41
N ALA A 119 3.30 6.88 3.08
CA ALA A 119 4.43 7.52 2.40
C ALA A 119 4.52 9.03 2.71
N GLN A 120 3.39 9.75 2.76
CA GLN A 120 3.36 11.16 3.14
C GLN A 120 3.81 11.38 4.59
N ALA A 121 3.29 10.58 5.53
CA ALA A 121 3.70 10.64 6.93
C ALA A 121 5.21 10.38 7.11
N THR A 122 5.78 9.47 6.31
CA THR A 122 7.22 9.20 6.30
C THR A 122 8.01 10.41 5.79
N SER A 123 7.53 11.06 4.73
CA SER A 123 8.15 12.27 4.17
C SER A 123 8.17 13.42 5.18
N ASP A 124 7.07 13.65 5.91
CA ASP A 124 6.97 14.74 6.88
C ASP A 124 7.96 14.57 8.05
N VAL A 125 8.13 13.33 8.54
CA VAL A 125 9.11 13.00 9.59
C VAL A 125 10.56 13.20 9.11
N LEU A 126 10.84 12.94 7.83
CA LEU A 126 12.18 13.14 7.25
C LEU A 126 12.52 14.61 6.96
N VAL A 127 11.53 15.48 6.74
CA VAL A 127 11.72 16.89 6.35
C VAL A 127 11.70 17.84 7.56
N HIS A 128 11.00 17.53 8.65
CA HIS A 128 10.94 18.38 9.86
C HIS A 128 11.22 17.60 11.16
N PRO A 129 12.49 17.39 11.54
CA PRO A 129 12.83 16.58 12.71
C PRO A 129 12.50 17.25 14.06
N HIS A 130 12.55 18.59 14.19
CA HIS A 130 12.16 19.32 15.40
C HIS A 130 12.16 20.84 15.16
N THR A 131 11.00 21.50 15.22
CA THR A 131 10.90 22.93 15.59
C THR A 131 10.39 23.15 17.02
N ASP A 132 9.95 22.11 17.72
CA ASP A 132 9.21 22.27 18.99
C ASP A 132 10.01 22.02 20.28
N LYS A 133 11.34 22.13 20.25
CA LYS A 133 12.14 22.12 21.50
C LYS A 133 13.25 23.16 21.49
N ALA A 134 12.88 24.44 21.43
CA ALA A 134 13.70 25.54 21.95
C ALA A 134 12.87 26.83 22.10
N ALA A 135 12.18 26.97 23.23
CA ALA A 135 11.96 28.22 23.98
C ALA A 135 11.12 27.92 25.24
#